data_AF-A0A9D6JJK3-F1
#
_entry.id   AF-A0A9D6JJK3-F1
#
_cell.length_a   1.000
_cell.length_b   1.000
_cell.length_c   1.000
_cell.angle_alpha   90.00
_cell.angle_beta   90.00
_cell.angle_gamma   90.00
#
_symmetry.space_group_name_H-M   'P 1'
#
loop_
_entity.id
_entity.type
_entity.pdbx_description
1 polymer ?
#
loop_
_entity_poly.entity_id
_entity_poly.type
_entity_poly.pdbx_seq_one_letter_code
_entity_poly.pdbx_strand_id
1 'polypeptide(L)'
;MSKRFLRWVDTWIEENIPPGANPDLESHEARARRMTEKLFAEAAAAGFKNFETDEERESVPPRVMAAVADGRDWDVNAYHLKSQLAQENEDGD
;
A
#
# COMPACT_ATOMS: atom_id res chain seq x y z
N MET A 1 10.80 6.72 -20.37
CA MET A 1 9.46 6.70 -19.73
C MET A 1 8.42 5.98 -20.58
N SER A 2 8.09 4.73 -20.26
CA SER A 2 7.00 3.98 -20.90
C SER A 2 5.66 4.27 -20.20
N LYS A 3 4.79 5.09 -20.82
CA LYS A 3 3.44 5.41 -20.29
C LYS A 3 2.57 4.16 -20.08
N ARG A 4 2.87 3.08 -20.79
CA ARG A 4 2.17 1.79 -20.66
C ARG A 4 2.54 1.08 -19.36
N PHE A 5 3.83 1.05 -19.02
CA PHE A 5 4.29 0.42 -17.77
C PHE A 5 3.74 1.15 -16.56
N LEU A 6 3.82 2.49 -16.53
CA LEU A 6 3.29 3.28 -15.41
C LEU A 6 1.79 3.08 -15.19
N ARG A 7 0.98 3.06 -16.26
CA ARG A 7 -0.46 2.76 -16.17
C ARG A 7 -0.72 1.36 -15.62
N TRP A 8 0.08 0.39 -16.06
CA TRP A 8 -0.03 -0.98 -15.57
C TRP A 8 0.35 -1.08 -14.09
N VAL A 9 1.40 -0.38 -13.66
CA VAL A 9 1.82 -0.29 -12.25
C VAL A 9 0.70 0.30 -11.39
N ASP A 10 0.08 1.39 -11.82
CA ASP A 10 -0.99 2.04 -11.06
C ASP A 10 -2.19 1.09 -10.90
N THR A 11 -2.63 0.42 -11.97
CA THR A 11 -3.69 -0.61 -11.90
C THR A 11 -3.29 -1.79 -11.01
N TRP A 12 -2.05 -2.27 -11.12
CA TRP A 12 -1.56 -3.38 -10.31
C TRP A 12 -1.59 -3.04 -8.82
N ILE A 13 -1.18 -1.82 -8.45
CA ILE A 13 -1.19 -1.32 -7.08
C ILE A 13 -2.62 -1.27 -6.53
N GLU A 14 -3.58 -0.75 -7.28
CA GLU A 14 -5.00 -0.70 -6.88
C GLU A 14 -5.58 -2.10 -6.63
N GLU A 15 -5.22 -3.08 -7.46
CA GLU A 15 -5.73 -4.46 -7.36
C GLU A 15 -5.04 -5.28 -6.24
N ASN A 16 -3.75 -5.03 -5.98
CA ASN A 16 -2.93 -5.86 -5.07
C ASN A 16 -2.70 -5.23 -3.69
N ILE A 17 -2.88 -3.92 -3.55
CA ILE A 17 -2.67 -3.18 -2.30
C ILE A 17 -3.97 -2.45 -1.95
N PRO A 18 -5.04 -3.18 -1.59
CA PRO A 18 -6.28 -2.54 -1.19
C PRO A 18 -6.10 -1.76 0.11
N PRO A 19 -6.78 -0.60 0.26
CA PRO A 19 -6.69 0.23 1.45
C PRO A 19 -7.18 -0.53 2.68
N GLY A 20 -6.47 -0.42 3.81
CA GLY A 20 -6.83 -1.07 5.08
C GLY A 20 -6.48 -2.55 5.19
N ALA A 21 -5.89 -3.17 4.15
CA ALA A 21 -5.48 -4.57 4.19
C ALA A 21 -4.06 -4.77 4.75
N ASN A 22 -3.67 -4.03 5.79
CA ASN A 22 -2.41 -4.31 6.47
C ASN A 22 -2.66 -5.38 7.54
N PRO A 23 -2.16 -6.62 7.36
CA PRO A 23 -2.16 -7.56 8.46
C PRO A 23 -1.28 -6.96 9.57
N ASP A 24 -1.80 -6.83 10.80
CA ASP A 24 -1.16 -6.20 11.97
C ASP A 24 0.22 -6.79 12.37
N LEU A 25 0.75 -7.74 11.59
CA LEU A 25 1.96 -8.51 11.84
C LEU A 25 3.15 -8.12 10.93
N GLU A 26 2.93 -7.34 9.86
CA GLU A 26 3.99 -6.96 8.92
C GLU A 26 4.19 -5.43 8.89
N SER A 27 5.43 -4.97 9.05
CA SER A 27 5.76 -3.54 8.91
C SER A 27 5.53 -3.06 7.47
N HIS A 28 5.12 -1.80 7.31
CA HIS A 28 4.91 -1.19 5.98
C HIS A 28 6.12 -1.36 5.04
N GLU A 29 7.34 -1.28 5.56
CA GLU A 29 8.56 -1.49 4.78
C GLU A 29 8.70 -2.93 4.26
N ALA A 30 8.47 -3.93 5.11
CA ALA A 30 8.53 -5.33 4.74
C ALA A 30 7.46 -5.66 3.68
N ARG A 31 6.26 -5.11 3.85
CA ARG A 31 5.16 -5.23 2.87
C ARG A 31 5.49 -4.55 1.55
N ALA A 32 6.00 -3.32 1.58
CA ALA A 32 6.37 -2.59 0.38
C ALA A 32 7.46 -3.32 -0.42
N ARG A 33 8.46 -3.90 0.27
CA ARG A 33 9.51 -4.71 -0.37
C ARG A 33 8.93 -5.94 -1.06
N ARG A 34 8.12 -6.72 -0.35
CA ARG A 34 7.47 -7.91 -0.91
C ARG A 34 6.56 -7.58 -2.10
N MET A 35 5.77 -6.50 -2.00
CA MET A 35 4.89 -6.05 -3.09
C MET A 35 5.68 -5.56 -4.30
N THR A 36 6.81 -4.87 -4.07
CA THR A 36 7.70 -4.42 -5.14
C THR A 36 8.32 -5.62 -5.89
N GLU A 37 8.80 -6.63 -5.16
CA GLU A 37 9.32 -7.87 -5.77
C GLU A 37 8.25 -8.60 -6.59
N LYS A 38 7.02 -8.70 -6.04
CA LYS A 38 5.86 -9.29 -6.73
C LYS A 38 5.49 -8.52 -8.01
N LEU A 39 5.45 -7.19 -7.95
CA LEU A 39 5.14 -6.31 -9.07
C LEU A 39 6.13 -6.54 -10.24
N PHE A 40 7.43 -6.59 -9.97
CA PHE A 40 8.41 -6.82 -11.04
C PHE A 40 8.35 -8.23 -11.63
N ALA A 41 8.05 -9.24 -10.82
CA ALA A 41 7.83 -10.60 -11.32
C ALA A 41 6.60 -10.67 -12.23
N GLU A 42 5.50 -10.01 -11.87
CA GLU A 42 4.29 -9.95 -12.69
C GLU A 42 4.44 -9.06 -13.91
N ALA A 43 5.24 -8.00 -13.84
CA ALA A 43 5.58 -7.19 -15.01
C ALA A 43 6.33 -8.04 -16.06
N ALA A 44 7.27 -8.88 -15.62
CA ALA A 44 7.97 -9.81 -16.50
C ALA A 44 6.99 -10.84 -17.12
N ALA A 45 6.06 -11.37 -16.32
CA ALA A 45 5.02 -12.28 -16.81
C ALA A 45 4.03 -11.61 -17.79
N ALA A 46 3.75 -10.32 -17.61
CA ALA A 46 2.93 -9.50 -18.50
C ALA A 46 3.66 -9.06 -19.79
N GLY A 47 4.93 -9.46 -19.96
CA GLY A 47 5.72 -9.23 -21.17
C GLY A 47 6.41 -7.86 -21.22
N PHE A 48 6.52 -7.15 -20.11
CA PHE A 48 7.35 -5.94 -20.04
C PHE A 48 8.83 -6.32 -20.12
N LYS A 49 9.58 -5.59 -20.95
CA LYS A 49 11.02 -5.84 -21.11
C LYS A 49 11.80 -5.14 -20.01
N ASN A 50 12.94 -5.71 -19.63
CA ASN A 50 13.81 -5.14 -18.58
C ASN A 50 14.14 -3.66 -18.81
N PHE A 51 14.40 -3.23 -20.06
CA PHE A 51 14.70 -1.81 -20.34
C PHE A 51 13.51 -0.87 -20.11
N GLU A 52 12.27 -1.35 -20.25
CA GLU A 52 11.06 -0.55 -19.98
C GLU A 52 10.83 -0.40 -18.48
N THR A 53 11.28 -1.39 -17.71
CA THR A 53 11.19 -1.40 -16.24
C THR A 53 12.38 -0.76 -15.56
N ASP A 54 13.58 -0.77 -16.17
CA ASP A 54 14.82 -0.22 -15.59
C ASP A 54 14.75 1.30 -15.43
N GLU A 55 14.24 2.01 -16.43
CA GLU A 55 14.02 3.46 -16.36
C GLU A 55 13.10 3.87 -15.20
N GLU A 56 12.17 2.99 -14.81
CA GLU A 56 11.15 3.25 -13.80
C GLU A 56 11.44 2.49 -12.49
N ARG A 57 12.57 1.77 -12.42
CA ARG A 57 12.88 0.89 -11.29
C ARG A 57 13.09 1.67 -10.00
N GLU A 58 13.56 2.91 -10.11
CA GLU A 58 13.73 3.82 -8.98
C GLU A 58 12.43 4.55 -8.61
N SER A 59 11.49 4.70 -9.55
CA SER A 59 10.22 5.43 -9.34
C SER A 59 9.10 4.54 -8.77
N VAL A 60 9.17 3.22 -8.98
CA VAL A 60 8.18 2.24 -8.51
C VAL A 60 8.19 2.02 -6.99
N PRO A 61 9.34 1.80 -6.31
CA PRO A 61 9.35 1.51 -4.87
C PRO A 61 8.71 2.62 -4.00
N PRO A 62 8.96 3.93 -4.26
CA PRO A 62 8.26 5.00 -3.54
C PRO A 62 6.73 4.97 -3.73
N ARG A 63 6.23 4.59 -4.92
CA ARG A 63 4.79 4.49 -5.20
C ARG A 63 4.14 3.32 -4.47
N VAL A 64 4.81 2.17 -4.46
CA VAL A 64 4.35 0.99 -3.71
C VAL A 64 4.35 1.28 -2.21
N MET A 65 5.39 1.94 -1.69
CA MET A 65 5.46 2.35 -0.29
C MET A 65 4.34 3.34 0.06
N ALA A 66 4.08 4.32 -0.81
CA ALA A 66 2.97 5.26 -0.64
C ALA A 66 1.63 4.52 -0.60
N ALA A 67 1.37 3.56 -1.48
CA ALA A 67 0.12 2.80 -1.47
C ALA A 67 -0.03 1.88 -0.24
N VAL A 68 1.08 1.29 0.23
CA VAL A 68 1.09 0.50 1.47
C VAL A 68 0.81 1.40 2.69
N ALA A 69 1.36 2.62 2.71
CA ALA A 69 1.19 3.59 3.80
C ALA A 69 -0.13 4.38 3.71
N ASP A 70 -0.68 4.58 2.51
CA ASP A 70 -1.99 5.22 2.23
C ASP A 70 -3.16 4.27 2.45
N GLY A 71 -2.88 3.04 2.89
CA GLY A 71 -3.84 2.25 3.65
C GLY A 71 -4.18 3.04 4.89
N ARG A 72 -5.16 3.95 4.76
CA ARG A 72 -5.74 4.75 5.83
C ARG A 72 -5.76 3.92 7.11
N ASP A 73 -4.78 4.19 7.97
CA ASP A 73 -4.92 4.21 9.42
C ASP A 73 -6.03 5.22 9.72
N TRP A 74 -7.26 4.93 9.28
CA TRP A 74 -8.38 5.28 10.11
C TRP A 74 -8.17 4.34 11.29
N ASP A 75 -7.52 4.92 12.28
CA ASP A 75 -7.21 4.32 13.54
C ASP A 75 -8.58 3.93 14.14
N VAL A 76 -9.04 2.69 13.83
CA VAL A 76 -10.25 2.09 14.42
C VAL A 76 -10.14 2.20 15.93
N ASN A 77 -8.90 2.07 16.44
CA ASN A 77 -8.56 2.36 17.82
C ASN A 77 -8.79 3.83 18.19
N ALA A 78 -8.44 4.83 17.39
CA ALA A 78 -8.81 6.24 17.67
C ALA A 78 -10.33 6.49 17.65
N TYR A 79 -11.10 5.77 16.84
CA TYR A 79 -12.57 5.86 16.87
C TYR A 79 -13.15 5.15 18.11
N HIS A 80 -12.63 3.97 18.46
CA HIS A 80 -13.00 3.25 19.69
C HIS A 80 -12.55 3.99 20.96
N LEU A 81 -11.40 4.65 20.96
CA LEU A 81 -10.88 5.43 22.08
C LEU A 81 -11.76 6.65 22.35
N LYS A 82 -12.26 7.32 21.30
CA LYS A 82 -13.27 8.38 21.44
C LYS A 82 -14.59 7.86 21.99
N SER A 83 -15.04 6.68 21.57
CA SER A 83 -16.25 6.06 22.12
C SER A 83 -16.10 5.60 23.58
N GLN A 84 -14.94 5.06 23.97
CA GLN A 84 -14.67 4.67 25.36
C GLN A 84 -14.54 5.90 26.28
N LEU A 85 -13.89 6.98 25.82
CA LEU A 85 -13.76 8.22 26.59
C LEU A 85 -15.09 8.97 26.73
N ALA A 86 -16.01 8.84 25.77
CA ALA A 86 -17.36 9.35 25.88
C ALA A 86 -18.18 8.57 26.91
N GLN A 87 -18.01 7.24 26.96
CA GLN A 87 -18.70 6.37 27.92
C GLN A 87 -18.21 6.57 29.36
N GLU A 88 -16.92 6.86 29.59
CA GLU A 88 -16.39 7.19 30.93
C GLU A 88 -16.82 8.58 31.45
N ASN A 89 -17.29 9.49 30.59
CA ASN A 89 -17.77 10.82 31.01
C ASN A 89 -19.30 10.88 31.24
N GLU A 90 -20.05 9.80 30.96
CA GLU A 90 -21.51 9.75 31.18
C GLU A 90 -21.92 9.02 32.48
N ASP A 91 -21.01 8.30 33.15
CA ASP A 91 -21.26 7.64 34.46
C ASP A 91 -20.77 8.47 35.67
N GLY A 92 -20.62 9.77 35.47
CA GLY A 92 -20.21 10.74 36.49
C GLY A 92 -21.29 11.76 36.83
N ASP A 93 -22.50 11.31 37.15
CA ASP A 93 -23.52 12.09 37.88
C ASP A 93 -23.75 11.50 39.28
#